data_AF-A0A1W1H7P1-F1
#
_entry.id   AF-A0A1W1H7P1-F1
#
_cell.length_a   1.000
_cell.length_b   1.000
_cell.length_c   1.000
_cell.angle_alpha   90.00
_cell.angle_beta   90.00
_cell.angle_gamma   90.00
#
_symmetry.space_group_name_H-M   'P 1'
#
loop_
_entity.id
_entity.type
_entity.pdbx_description
1 polymer ?
#
loop_
_entity_poly.entity_id
_entity_poly.type
_entity_poly.pdbx_seq_one_letter_code
_entity_poly.pdbx_strand_id
1 'polypeptide(L)'
;MNRDLSEALALRYDNNQLVKNLHIEKKNTERLNEQLMSKNRELKSLTRIDPLTGLKNRRYLFEVFTPENTRLMKDYLLDEKGTNRRFKQHASQNPLEPILTNNEDDMFDFHDKTNSINYGYGIFMMDIDKFKRVNDTYGHDSGDMILRQFSTKLTDQVRSDDAVVRMGGEEFVVILKLAEERYIDRFAEKIRTSIEEYMFSITQGRKINITTSVGYVFYPFFSKFPMSMTFEQMISLSDKALYHAKENGRNMCVRVRCRERDSDNIETVKSVCSNLDRAVEKGNIFFEICPPCSSGAILKKKKKSKGKLLNDKNCNEA
;
A
#
# COMPACT_ATOMS: atom_id res chain seq x y z
N MET A 1 -37.62 75.70 -2.31
CA MET A 1 -38.73 74.71 -2.29
C MET A 1 -38.72 73.78 -3.49
N ASN A 2 -38.93 74.22 -4.75
CA ASN A 2 -38.91 73.29 -5.90
C ASN A 2 -37.51 72.76 -6.28
N ARG A 3 -36.45 73.53 -6.04
CA ARG A 3 -35.06 73.10 -6.29
C ARG A 3 -34.60 72.02 -5.32
N ASP A 4 -34.86 72.21 -4.02
CA ASP A 4 -34.45 71.28 -2.95
C ASP A 4 -35.12 69.90 -3.08
N LEU A 5 -36.39 69.87 -3.52
CA LEU A 5 -37.12 68.61 -3.73
C LEU A 5 -36.59 67.83 -4.94
N SER A 6 -36.23 68.53 -6.02
CA SER A 6 -35.64 67.91 -7.21
C SER A 6 -34.26 67.33 -6.91
N GLU A 7 -33.46 68.03 -6.10
CA GLU A 7 -32.12 67.61 -5.71
C GLU A 7 -32.17 66.39 -4.76
N ALA A 8 -33.09 66.39 -3.80
CA ALA A 8 -33.34 65.25 -2.91
C ALA A 8 -33.82 64.00 -3.67
N LEU A 9 -34.64 64.16 -4.71
CA LEU A 9 -35.10 63.06 -5.56
C LEU A 9 -33.98 62.49 -6.43
N ALA A 10 -33.11 63.34 -7.00
CA ALA A 10 -31.95 62.92 -7.76
C ALA A 10 -30.96 62.12 -6.89
N LEU A 11 -30.64 62.61 -5.69
CA LEU A 11 -29.81 61.91 -4.72
C LEU A 11 -30.37 60.53 -4.34
N ARG A 12 -31.69 60.42 -4.16
CA ARG A 12 -32.35 59.14 -3.85
C ARG A 12 -32.29 58.17 -5.02
N TYR A 13 -32.42 58.65 -6.25
CA TYR A 13 -32.30 57.83 -7.46
C TYR A 13 -30.87 57.28 -7.61
N ASP A 14 -29.85 58.13 -7.44
CA ASP A 14 -28.44 57.74 -7.53
C ASP A 14 -28.04 56.75 -6.44
N ASN A 15 -28.51 56.97 -5.20
CA ASN A 15 -28.31 56.00 -4.11
C ASN A 15 -28.94 54.63 -4.43
N ASN A 16 -30.14 54.61 -5.02
CA ASN A 16 -30.77 53.35 -5.41
C ASN A 16 -30.00 52.63 -6.54
N GLN A 17 -29.42 53.37 -7.48
CA GLN A 17 -28.58 52.79 -8.53
C GLN A 17 -27.25 52.25 -7.95
N LEU A 18 -26.63 52.97 -7.02
CA LEU A 18 -25.45 52.51 -6.29
C LEU A 18 -25.71 51.21 -5.52
N VAL A 19 -26.83 51.11 -4.81
CA VAL A 19 -27.22 49.88 -4.10
C VAL A 19 -27.42 48.71 -5.06
N LYS A 20 -28.06 48.94 -6.21
CA LYS A 20 -28.20 47.90 -7.25
C LYS A 20 -26.84 47.43 -7.78
N ASN A 21 -25.95 48.37 -8.10
CA ASN A 21 -24.61 48.06 -8.60
C ASN A 21 -23.79 47.30 -7.55
N LEU A 22 -23.82 47.73 -6.28
CA LEU A 22 -23.18 47.00 -5.17
C LEU A 22 -23.72 45.58 -5.02
N HIS A 23 -25.02 45.38 -5.23
CA HIS A 23 -25.62 44.05 -5.14
C HIS A 23 -25.19 43.14 -6.31
N ILE A 24 -25.04 43.69 -7.51
CA ILE A 24 -24.50 42.98 -8.67
C ILE A 24 -23.03 42.62 -8.44
N GLU A 25 -22.20 43.58 -8.01
CA GLU A 25 -20.79 43.37 -7.68
C GLU A 25 -20.61 42.33 -6.56
N LYS A 26 -21.45 42.38 -5.53
CA LYS A 26 -21.46 41.37 -4.47
C LYS A 26 -21.74 39.97 -5.03
N LYS A 27 -22.77 39.81 -5.86
CA LYS A 27 -23.08 38.52 -6.51
C LYS A 27 -21.95 38.04 -7.44
N ASN A 28 -21.32 38.96 -8.18
CA ASN A 28 -20.16 38.65 -9.02
C ASN A 28 -18.99 38.16 -8.17
N THR A 29 -18.71 38.82 -7.06
CA THR A 29 -17.66 38.45 -6.12
C THR A 29 -17.94 37.09 -5.48
N GLU A 30 -19.17 36.82 -5.07
CA GLU A 30 -19.59 35.52 -4.52
C GLU A 30 -19.38 34.40 -5.56
N ARG A 31 -19.85 34.59 -6.80
CA ARG A 31 -19.65 33.64 -7.89
C ARG A 31 -18.17 33.39 -8.19
N LEU A 32 -17.36 34.44 -8.23
CA LEU A 32 -15.94 34.33 -8.49
C LEU A 32 -15.22 33.60 -7.35
N ASN A 33 -15.62 33.85 -6.10
CA ASN A 33 -15.09 33.15 -4.93
C ASN A 33 -15.45 31.65 -4.95
N GLU A 34 -16.66 31.29 -5.36
CA GLU A 34 -17.04 29.89 -5.56
C GLU A 34 -16.20 29.21 -6.65
N GLN A 35 -15.98 29.89 -7.77
CA GLN A 35 -15.11 29.40 -8.84
C GLN A 35 -13.67 29.22 -8.35
N LEU A 36 -13.14 30.20 -7.61
CA LEU A 36 -11.81 30.14 -7.01
C LEU A 36 -11.70 28.97 -6.04
N MET A 37 -12.71 28.76 -5.19
CA MET A 37 -12.76 27.62 -4.27
C MET A 37 -12.79 26.28 -5.01
N SER A 38 -13.57 26.18 -6.09
CA SER A 38 -13.61 24.99 -6.94
C SER A 38 -12.25 24.70 -7.58
N LYS A 39 -11.63 25.72 -8.18
CA LYS A 39 -10.29 25.62 -8.79
C LYS A 39 -9.21 25.29 -7.77
N ASN A 40 -9.30 25.84 -6.56
CA ASN A 40 -8.39 25.50 -5.46
C ASN A 40 -8.55 24.05 -5.01
N ARG A 41 -9.77 23.50 -5.02
CA ARG A 41 -9.98 22.06 -4.72
C ARG A 41 -9.40 21.17 -5.81
N GLU A 42 -9.60 21.54 -7.08
CA GLU A 42 -9.01 20.85 -8.22
C GLU A 42 -7.47 20.88 -8.17
N LEU A 43 -6.88 22.03 -7.89
CA LEU A 43 -5.43 22.15 -7.75
C LEU A 43 -4.91 21.29 -6.59
N LYS A 44 -5.62 21.27 -5.46
CA LYS A 44 -5.30 20.40 -4.31
C LYS A 44 -5.43 18.91 -4.64
N SER A 45 -6.31 18.50 -5.55
CA SER A 45 -6.41 17.09 -5.94
C SER A 45 -5.26 16.70 -6.88
N LEU A 46 -4.81 17.60 -7.75
CA LEU A 46 -3.66 17.39 -8.64
C LEU A 46 -2.33 17.31 -7.88
N THR A 47 -2.14 18.08 -6.81
CA THR A 47 -0.91 18.03 -5.99
C THR A 47 -0.72 16.72 -5.22
N ARG A 48 -1.69 15.81 -5.30
CA ARG A 48 -1.72 14.50 -4.64
C ARG A 48 -1.41 13.34 -5.60
N ILE A 49 -1.13 13.64 -6.86
CA ILE A 49 -0.75 12.69 -7.89
C ILE A 49 0.74 12.86 -8.22
N ASP A 50 1.43 11.74 -8.45
CA ASP A 50 2.79 11.73 -8.98
C ASP A 50 2.74 11.96 -10.51
N PRO A 51 3.40 12.99 -11.05
CA PRO A 51 3.28 13.35 -12.45
C PRO A 51 3.92 12.35 -13.42
N LEU A 52 4.88 11.54 -12.94
CA LEU A 52 5.58 10.58 -13.80
C LEU A 52 4.78 9.29 -14.00
N THR A 53 4.22 8.76 -12.91
CA THR A 53 3.55 7.46 -12.86
C THR A 53 2.02 7.55 -12.86
N GLY A 54 1.45 8.71 -12.51
CA GLY A 54 0.01 8.90 -12.32
C GLY A 54 -0.53 8.29 -11.02
N LEU A 55 0.33 7.67 -10.19
CA LEU A 55 -0.05 7.14 -8.89
C LEU A 55 -0.35 8.26 -7.89
N LYS A 56 -0.95 7.88 -6.74
CA LYS A 56 -0.99 8.76 -5.58
C LYS A 56 0.43 9.03 -5.08
N ASN A 57 0.69 10.23 -4.59
CA ASN A 57 2.00 10.59 -4.04
C ASN A 57 2.03 10.56 -2.50
N ARG A 58 3.21 10.77 -1.91
CA ARG A 58 3.40 10.88 -0.46
C ARG A 58 2.38 11.79 0.24
N ARG A 59 2.01 12.91 -0.37
CA ARG A 59 1.07 13.87 0.23
C ARG A 59 -0.33 13.27 0.36
N TYR A 60 -0.80 12.52 -0.64
CA TYR A 60 -2.05 11.78 -0.56
C TYR A 60 -2.06 10.80 0.63
N LEU A 61 -0.97 10.04 0.79
CA LEU A 61 -0.87 9.04 1.85
C LEU A 61 -1.09 9.66 3.24
N PHE A 62 -0.39 10.74 3.56
CA PHE A 62 -0.47 11.33 4.89
C PHE A 62 -1.66 12.29 5.09
N GLU A 63 -2.05 13.07 4.07
CA GLU A 63 -3.12 14.06 4.24
C GLU A 63 -4.53 13.50 4.04
N VAL A 64 -4.67 12.38 3.34
CA VAL A 64 -5.98 11.82 2.95
C VAL A 64 -6.12 10.39 3.45
N PHE A 65 -5.22 9.50 2.99
CA PHE A 65 -5.35 8.08 3.27
C PHE A 65 -5.27 7.77 4.76
N THR A 66 -4.22 8.23 5.44
CA THR A 66 -4.01 7.91 6.86
C THR A 66 -5.16 8.39 7.75
N PRO A 67 -5.62 9.66 7.70
CA PRO A 67 -6.73 10.11 8.53
C PRO A 67 -8.03 9.34 8.27
N GLU A 68 -8.37 9.11 6.99
CA GLU A 68 -9.58 8.39 6.60
C GLU A 68 -9.55 6.93 7.08
N ASN A 69 -8.44 6.23 6.86
CA ASN A 69 -8.32 4.80 7.17
C ASN A 69 -8.09 4.54 8.66
N THR A 70 -7.50 5.49 9.40
CA THR A 70 -7.43 5.43 10.87
C THR A 70 -8.83 5.51 11.47
N ARG A 71 -9.67 6.43 10.96
CA ARG A 71 -11.07 6.55 11.39
C ARG A 71 -11.85 5.26 11.08
N LEU A 72 -11.72 4.75 9.85
CA LEU A 72 -12.37 3.52 9.42
C LEU A 72 -11.95 2.31 10.28
N MET A 73 -10.66 2.19 10.61
CA MET A 73 -10.16 1.14 11.49
C MET A 73 -10.73 1.29 12.92
N LYS A 74 -10.75 2.51 13.46
CA LYS A 74 -11.36 2.77 14.76
C LYS A 74 -12.84 2.37 14.79
N ASP A 75 -13.59 2.72 13.74
CA ASP A 75 -15.01 2.37 13.61
C ASP A 75 -15.20 0.84 13.48
N TYR A 76 -14.26 0.13 12.85
CA TYR A 76 -14.26 -1.34 12.77
C TYR A 76 -13.99 -1.99 14.14
N LEU A 77 -13.00 -1.50 14.88
CA LEU A 77 -12.61 -2.06 16.18
C LEU A 77 -13.65 -1.81 17.28
N LEU A 78 -14.41 -0.71 17.19
CA LEU A 78 -15.46 -0.37 18.16
C LEU A 78 -16.81 -1.06 17.89
N ASP A 79 -16.97 -1.76 16.76
CA ASP A 79 -18.21 -2.44 16.42
C ASP A 79 -18.34 -3.79 17.14
N GLU A 80 -18.73 -3.75 18.42
CA GLU A 80 -18.95 -4.92 19.28
C GLU A 80 -20.02 -5.90 18.75
N LYS A 81 -20.91 -5.45 17.85
CA LYS A 81 -22.04 -6.23 17.34
C LYS A 81 -21.79 -6.84 15.96
N GLY A 82 -20.61 -6.63 15.38
CA GLY A 82 -20.27 -7.10 14.02
C GLY A 82 -21.23 -6.59 12.95
N THR A 83 -21.89 -5.46 13.23
CA THR A 83 -22.92 -4.80 12.41
C THR A 83 -22.37 -3.89 11.33
N ASN A 84 -21.05 -3.69 11.25
CA ASN A 84 -20.39 -2.88 10.24
C ASN A 84 -20.48 -3.59 8.88
N ARG A 85 -21.70 -3.55 8.32
CA ARG A 85 -22.04 -4.05 6.99
C ARG A 85 -21.18 -3.39 5.94
N ARG A 86 -20.67 -2.17 6.14
CA ARG A 86 -19.72 -1.56 5.19
C ARG A 86 -18.40 -2.31 5.15
N PHE A 87 -17.75 -2.55 6.30
CA PHE A 87 -16.48 -3.29 6.35
C PHE A 87 -16.65 -4.73 5.86
N LYS A 88 -17.73 -5.42 6.29
CA LYS A 88 -18.03 -6.79 5.84
C LYS A 88 -18.50 -6.86 4.39
N GLN A 89 -19.31 -5.93 3.88
CA GLN A 89 -19.70 -5.90 2.45
C GLN A 89 -18.51 -5.56 1.56
N HIS A 90 -17.61 -4.63 1.94
CA HIS A 90 -16.39 -4.39 1.18
C HIS A 90 -15.46 -5.62 1.19
N ALA A 91 -15.33 -6.32 2.33
CA ALA A 91 -14.59 -7.59 2.40
C ALA A 91 -15.27 -8.74 1.62
N SER A 92 -16.60 -8.83 1.62
CA SER A 92 -17.38 -9.90 0.97
C SER A 92 -17.70 -9.63 -0.50
N GLN A 93 -17.61 -8.40 -0.99
CA GLN A 93 -17.82 -8.07 -2.41
C GLN A 93 -16.60 -8.41 -3.27
N ASN A 94 -15.41 -8.50 -2.67
CA ASN A 94 -14.19 -8.97 -3.31
C ASN A 94 -13.30 -9.71 -2.27
N PRO A 95 -13.75 -10.89 -1.80
CA PRO A 95 -13.05 -11.66 -0.78
C PRO A 95 -11.84 -12.30 -1.42
N LEU A 96 -10.72 -11.55 -1.58
CA LEU A 96 -9.49 -11.99 -2.25
C LEU A 96 -9.82 -13.11 -3.25
N GLU A 97 -10.63 -12.83 -4.28
CA GLU A 97 -10.86 -13.87 -5.26
C GLU A 97 -9.47 -14.24 -5.74
N PRO A 98 -9.09 -15.49 -5.53
CA PRO A 98 -7.71 -15.81 -5.65
C PRO A 98 -7.40 -15.54 -7.11
N ILE A 99 -6.42 -14.69 -7.39
CA ILE A 99 -5.60 -14.92 -8.57
C ILE A 99 -4.75 -16.17 -8.24
N LEU A 100 -5.43 -17.28 -7.95
CA LEU A 100 -4.99 -18.65 -8.07
C LEU A 100 -5.26 -18.94 -9.53
N THR A 101 -4.20 -19.08 -10.29
CA THR A 101 -4.22 -20.01 -11.39
C THR A 101 -4.83 -21.32 -10.88
N ASN A 102 -6.00 -21.68 -11.42
CA ASN A 102 -6.71 -22.96 -11.30
C ASN A 102 -5.93 -24.08 -10.62
N ASN A 103 -6.03 -24.20 -9.30
CA ASN A 103 -5.70 -25.44 -8.58
C ASN A 103 -6.70 -25.55 -7.42
N GLU A 104 -7.56 -26.57 -7.50
CA GLU A 104 -8.68 -26.84 -6.59
C GLU A 104 -8.25 -27.40 -5.22
N ASP A 105 -6.97 -27.26 -4.82
CA ASP A 105 -6.41 -27.93 -3.64
C ASP A 105 -6.29 -27.04 -2.38
N ASP A 106 -6.54 -25.73 -2.46
CA ASP A 106 -6.42 -24.81 -1.31
C ASP A 106 -7.73 -24.67 -0.51
N MET A 107 -8.34 -25.80 -0.13
CA MET A 107 -9.44 -25.82 0.86
C MET A 107 -8.84 -25.78 2.27
N PHE A 108 -8.45 -24.58 2.74
CA PHE A 108 -7.85 -24.41 4.07
C PHE A 108 -8.89 -24.19 5.17
N ASP A 109 -8.71 -24.99 6.23
CA ASP A 109 -9.54 -25.17 7.42
C ASP A 109 -9.90 -23.86 8.14
N PHE A 110 -11.19 -23.68 8.42
CA PHE A 110 -11.79 -22.45 8.94
C PHE A 110 -12.11 -22.59 10.43
N HIS A 111 -11.15 -23.02 11.24
CA HIS A 111 -11.33 -23.11 12.69
C HIS A 111 -10.10 -22.63 13.46
N ASP A 112 -10.05 -21.32 13.74
CA ASP A 112 -9.53 -20.87 15.02
C ASP A 112 -10.47 -19.83 15.65
N LYS A 113 -10.90 -20.12 16.88
CA LYS A 113 -11.88 -19.37 17.68
C LYS A 113 -11.17 -18.60 18.80
N THR A 114 -10.08 -17.91 18.49
CA THR A 114 -9.51 -16.91 19.39
C THR A 114 -9.92 -15.52 18.94
N ASN A 115 -10.09 -14.61 19.89
CA ASN A 115 -10.59 -13.23 19.74
C ASN A 115 -9.58 -12.31 18.99
N SER A 116 -8.87 -12.84 18.00
CA SER A 116 -7.78 -12.22 17.27
C SER A 116 -8.32 -11.38 16.12
N ILE A 117 -7.81 -10.16 15.97
CA ILE A 117 -8.09 -9.32 14.81
C ILE A 117 -7.43 -9.96 13.60
N ASN A 118 -8.20 -10.71 12.82
CA ASN A 118 -7.67 -11.42 11.66
C ASN A 118 -7.51 -10.50 10.44
N TYR A 119 -8.24 -9.39 10.39
CA TYR A 119 -8.28 -8.46 9.25
C TYR A 119 -7.75 -7.08 9.60
N GLY A 120 -6.95 -6.53 8.71
CA GLY A 120 -6.29 -5.25 8.91
C GLY A 120 -5.77 -4.66 7.61
N TYR A 121 -4.67 -3.93 7.70
CA TYR A 121 -3.95 -3.40 6.56
C TYR A 121 -2.59 -4.08 6.46
N GLY A 122 -2.24 -4.56 5.27
CA GLY A 122 -0.87 -4.92 4.93
C GLY A 122 -0.18 -3.70 4.35
N ILE A 123 0.89 -3.23 4.97
CA ILE A 123 1.66 -2.05 4.53
C ILE A 123 3.03 -2.53 4.06
N PHE A 124 3.37 -2.24 2.82
CA PHE A 124 4.59 -2.70 2.16
C PHE A 124 5.36 -1.49 1.62
N MET A 125 6.52 -1.20 2.20
CA MET A 125 7.49 -0.25 1.66
C MET A 125 8.41 -1.00 0.69
N MET A 126 8.54 -0.47 -0.52
CA MET A 126 9.27 -1.09 -1.61
C MET A 126 10.24 -0.10 -2.23
N ASP A 127 11.38 -0.62 -2.68
CA ASP A 127 12.39 0.15 -3.39
C ASP A 127 13.02 -0.70 -4.50
N ILE A 128 13.30 -0.06 -5.65
CA ILE A 128 13.95 -0.72 -6.78
C ILE A 128 15.45 -0.83 -6.51
N ASP A 129 15.94 -2.06 -6.42
CA ASP A 129 17.32 -2.33 -6.04
C ASP A 129 18.31 -1.73 -7.05
N LYS A 130 19.26 -0.95 -6.53
CA LYS A 130 20.35 -0.35 -7.32
C LYS A 130 19.82 0.53 -8.46
N PHE A 131 18.69 1.21 -8.27
CA PHE A 131 18.09 2.07 -9.30
C PHE A 131 19.04 3.17 -9.80
N LYS A 132 19.87 3.75 -8.93
CA LYS A 132 20.94 4.67 -9.35
C LYS A 132 21.84 4.07 -10.44
N ARG A 133 22.26 2.81 -10.31
CA ARG A 133 23.09 2.13 -11.33
C ARG A 133 22.36 2.00 -12.67
N VAL A 134 21.04 1.81 -12.65
CA VAL A 134 20.22 1.78 -13.87
C VAL A 134 20.28 3.15 -14.56
N ASN A 135 20.06 4.24 -13.82
CA ASN A 135 20.16 5.60 -14.36
C ASN A 135 21.56 5.91 -14.89
N ASP A 136 22.60 5.57 -14.12
CA ASP A 136 23.99 5.80 -14.50
C ASP A 136 24.38 5.01 -15.76
N THR A 137 23.79 3.83 -15.98
CA THR A 137 24.12 2.95 -17.12
C THR A 137 23.27 3.23 -18.37
N TYR A 138 21.98 3.53 -18.19
CA TYR A 138 21.00 3.58 -19.29
C TYR A 138 20.32 4.95 -19.45
N GLY A 139 20.69 5.94 -18.64
CA GLY A 139 20.13 7.29 -18.65
C GLY A 139 18.79 7.41 -17.92
N HIS A 140 18.46 8.64 -17.53
CA HIS A 140 17.24 8.95 -16.77
C HIS A 140 15.95 8.59 -17.52
N ASP A 141 15.90 8.74 -18.84
CA ASP A 141 14.71 8.35 -19.63
C ASP A 141 14.39 6.85 -19.47
N SER A 142 15.42 6.01 -19.42
CA SER A 142 15.26 4.57 -19.16
C SER A 142 14.78 4.31 -17.72
N GLY A 143 15.29 5.09 -16.76
CA GLY A 143 14.81 5.05 -15.37
C GLY A 143 13.34 5.42 -15.26
N ASP A 144 12.91 6.50 -15.93
CA ASP A 144 11.52 6.95 -15.95
C ASP A 144 10.59 5.91 -16.59
N MET A 145 11.04 5.27 -17.67
CA MET A 145 10.30 4.14 -18.28
C MET A 145 10.15 2.97 -17.31
N ILE A 146 11.19 2.65 -16.53
CA ILE A 146 11.15 1.60 -15.52
C ILE A 146 10.17 1.98 -14.40
N LEU A 147 10.22 3.21 -13.89
CA LEU A 147 9.31 3.67 -12.83
C LEU A 147 7.84 3.60 -13.26
N ARG A 148 7.53 3.96 -14.51
CA ARG A 148 6.19 3.79 -15.09
C ARG A 148 5.77 2.33 -15.16
N GLN A 149 6.60 1.45 -15.73
CA GLN A 149 6.29 0.02 -15.79
C GLN A 149 6.16 -0.62 -14.40
N PHE A 150 7.03 -0.24 -13.46
CA PHE A 150 6.97 -0.70 -12.08
C PHE A 150 5.65 -0.29 -11.43
N SER A 151 5.23 0.97 -11.61
CA SER A 151 3.94 1.46 -11.10
C SER A 151 2.75 0.67 -11.64
N THR A 152 2.73 0.36 -12.95
CA THR A 152 1.71 -0.48 -13.56
C THR A 152 1.74 -1.89 -12.98
N LYS A 153 2.93 -2.50 -12.88
CA LYS A 153 3.10 -3.84 -12.33
C LYS A 153 2.65 -3.95 -10.87
N LEU A 154 2.86 -2.92 -10.04
CA LEU A 154 2.33 -2.89 -8.67
C LEU A 154 0.81 -2.78 -8.67
N THR A 155 0.26 -1.90 -9.52
CA THR A 155 -1.18 -1.66 -9.61
C THR A 155 -1.94 -2.91 -10.07
N ASP A 156 -1.38 -3.67 -11.01
CA ASP A 156 -1.97 -4.93 -11.52
C ASP A 156 -2.03 -6.05 -10.46
N GLN A 157 -1.29 -5.93 -9.35
CA GLN A 157 -1.26 -6.93 -8.28
C GLN A 157 -2.26 -6.66 -7.16
N VAL A 158 -2.91 -5.50 -7.16
CA VAL A 158 -3.80 -5.07 -6.08
C VAL A 158 -5.20 -4.77 -6.58
N ARG A 159 -6.18 -4.69 -5.68
CA ARG A 159 -7.56 -4.34 -6.03
C ARG A 159 -7.70 -2.83 -6.20
N SER A 160 -8.80 -2.40 -6.84
CA SER A 160 -9.14 -0.98 -7.00
C SER A 160 -9.24 -0.21 -5.68
N ASP A 161 -9.60 -0.91 -4.60
CA ASP A 161 -9.78 -0.32 -3.27
C ASP A 161 -8.47 -0.29 -2.47
N ASP A 162 -7.45 -1.05 -2.87
CA ASP A 162 -6.12 -1.01 -2.28
C ASP A 162 -5.37 0.25 -2.75
N ALA A 163 -4.24 0.59 -2.13
CA ALA A 163 -3.47 1.77 -2.50
C ALA A 163 -2.07 1.42 -2.99
N VAL A 164 -1.68 2.04 -4.10
CA VAL A 164 -0.29 2.11 -4.57
C VAL A 164 0.11 3.58 -4.59
N VAL A 165 1.18 3.90 -3.86
CA VAL A 165 1.66 5.26 -3.65
C VAL A 165 3.12 5.32 -4.04
N ARG A 166 3.52 6.34 -4.80
CA ARG A 166 4.94 6.65 -4.98
C ARG A 166 5.38 7.68 -3.95
N MET A 167 6.36 7.33 -3.13
CA MET A 167 6.85 8.20 -2.07
C MET A 167 7.77 9.29 -2.63
N GLY A 168 8.60 8.92 -3.60
CA GLY A 168 9.60 9.76 -4.26
C GLY A 168 10.74 8.90 -4.77
N GLY A 169 11.54 9.38 -5.73
CA GLY A 169 12.63 8.58 -6.31
C GLY A 169 12.14 7.21 -6.83
N GLU A 170 12.76 6.15 -6.34
CA GLU A 170 12.44 4.74 -6.59
C GLU A 170 11.60 4.06 -5.49
N GLU A 171 11.07 4.83 -4.53
CA GLU A 171 10.36 4.31 -3.36
C GLU A 171 8.84 4.30 -3.56
N PHE A 172 8.22 3.17 -3.23
CA PHE A 172 6.78 2.93 -3.35
C PHE A 172 6.21 2.35 -2.06
N VAL A 173 4.95 2.67 -1.78
CA VAL A 173 4.17 2.04 -0.71
C VAL A 173 2.96 1.36 -1.33
N VAL A 174 2.79 0.08 -1.02
CA VAL A 174 1.56 -0.67 -1.31
C VAL A 174 0.80 -0.86 0.01
N ILE A 175 -0.50 -0.62 0.01
CA ILE A 175 -1.38 -0.84 1.16
C ILE A 175 -2.56 -1.69 0.75
N LEU A 176 -2.60 -2.92 1.26
CA LEU A 176 -3.75 -3.79 1.16
C LEU A 176 -4.75 -3.44 2.25
N LYS A 177 -6.00 -3.16 1.90
CA LYS A 177 -7.08 -2.92 2.87
C LYS A 177 -7.79 -4.22 3.19
N LEU A 178 -8.25 -4.39 4.43
CA LEU A 178 -9.02 -5.59 4.83
C LEU A 178 -8.25 -6.89 4.51
N ALA A 179 -6.93 -6.86 4.63
CA ALA A 179 -6.09 -8.01 4.38
C ALA A 179 -6.10 -8.92 5.61
N GLU A 180 -6.11 -10.23 5.38
CA GLU A 180 -5.88 -11.18 6.45
C GLU A 180 -4.40 -11.19 6.84
N GLU A 181 -4.08 -11.22 8.13
CA GLU A 181 -2.68 -11.16 8.59
C GLU A 181 -1.80 -12.27 7.99
N ARG A 182 -2.34 -13.48 7.82
CA ARG A 182 -1.61 -14.62 7.23
C ARG A 182 -1.37 -14.48 5.72
N TYR A 183 -2.04 -13.54 5.05
CA TYR A 183 -1.92 -13.36 3.61
C TYR A 183 -0.77 -12.42 3.23
N ILE A 184 -0.36 -11.51 4.12
CA ILE A 184 0.58 -10.45 3.75
C ILE A 184 1.98 -10.98 3.41
N ASP A 185 2.42 -12.09 4.00
CA ASP A 185 3.69 -12.75 3.66
C ASP A 185 3.69 -13.27 2.23
N ARG A 186 2.63 -14.01 1.87
CA ARG A 186 2.46 -14.55 0.52
C ARG A 186 2.38 -13.43 -0.52
N PHE A 187 1.71 -12.33 -0.19
CA PHE A 187 1.65 -11.17 -1.07
C PHE A 187 3.02 -10.52 -1.29
N ALA A 188 3.82 -10.34 -0.22
CA ALA A 188 5.15 -9.75 -0.31
C ALA A 188 6.04 -10.53 -1.29
N GLU A 189 6.12 -11.85 -1.14
CA GLU A 189 6.94 -12.67 -2.02
C GLU A 189 6.38 -12.78 -3.44
N LYS A 190 5.06 -12.82 -3.59
CA LYS A 190 4.41 -12.78 -4.91
C LYS A 190 4.80 -11.52 -5.67
N ILE A 191 4.70 -10.34 -5.05
CA ILE A 191 5.01 -9.08 -5.73
C ILE A 191 6.51 -8.97 -6.04
N ARG A 192 7.38 -9.36 -5.10
CA ARG A 192 8.83 -9.38 -5.31
C ARG A 192 9.24 -10.29 -6.48
N THR A 193 8.74 -11.53 -6.48
CA THR A 193 9.02 -12.51 -7.55
C THR A 193 8.50 -12.04 -8.89
N SER A 194 7.28 -11.48 -8.95
CA SER A 194 6.71 -10.91 -10.18
C SER A 194 7.54 -9.75 -10.75
N ILE A 195 8.25 -8.99 -9.92
CA ILE A 195 9.16 -7.93 -10.38
C ILE A 195 10.46 -8.55 -10.91
N GLU A 196 11.06 -9.48 -10.17
CA GLU A 196 12.31 -10.16 -10.54
C GLU A 196 12.21 -10.89 -11.89
N GLU A 197 11.07 -11.54 -12.15
CA GLU A 197 10.81 -12.29 -13.37
C GLU A 197 10.44 -11.38 -14.57
N TYR A 198 10.10 -10.11 -14.32
CA TYR A 198 9.63 -9.21 -15.36
C TYR A 198 10.78 -8.54 -16.13
N MET A 199 10.68 -8.57 -17.46
CA MET A 199 11.61 -7.91 -18.38
C MET A 199 11.15 -6.48 -18.67
N PHE A 200 11.77 -5.51 -17.98
CA PHE A 200 11.45 -4.09 -18.11
C PHE A 200 12.04 -3.52 -19.38
N SER A 201 11.19 -2.86 -20.18
CA SER A 201 11.63 -2.19 -21.41
C SER A 201 12.34 -0.88 -21.06
N ILE A 202 13.46 -0.61 -21.70
CA ILE A 202 14.20 0.66 -21.61
C ILE A 202 14.30 1.29 -23.00
N THR A 203 15.00 2.42 -23.09
CA THR A 203 15.25 3.09 -24.38
C THR A 203 15.94 2.16 -25.39
N GLN A 204 15.83 2.50 -26.67
CA GLN A 204 16.43 1.74 -27.78
C GLN A 204 15.93 0.29 -27.91
N GLY A 205 14.72 -0.01 -27.42
CA GLY A 205 14.08 -1.33 -27.57
C GLY A 205 14.74 -2.45 -26.77
N ARG A 206 15.64 -2.13 -25.83
CA ARG A 206 16.27 -3.12 -24.94
C ARG A 206 15.35 -3.46 -23.78
N LYS A 207 15.60 -4.60 -23.15
CA LYS A 207 14.95 -5.03 -21.92
C LYS A 207 15.97 -5.44 -20.87
N ILE A 208 15.69 -5.17 -19.60
CA ILE A 208 16.53 -5.54 -18.47
C ILE A 208 15.69 -6.12 -17.34
N ASN A 209 16.32 -6.90 -16.46
CA ASN A 209 15.74 -7.28 -15.19
C ASN A 209 16.17 -6.28 -14.12
N ILE A 210 15.23 -5.99 -13.22
CA ILE A 210 15.50 -5.30 -11.95
C ILE A 210 14.93 -6.16 -10.82
N THR A 211 15.40 -5.93 -9.61
CA THR A 211 14.85 -6.55 -8.40
C THR A 211 14.31 -5.46 -7.48
N THR A 212 13.53 -5.88 -6.49
CA THR A 212 13.01 -4.97 -5.46
C THR A 212 13.22 -5.59 -4.09
N SER A 213 13.54 -4.74 -3.12
CA SER A 213 13.51 -5.10 -1.71
C SER A 213 12.19 -4.61 -1.10
N VAL A 214 11.65 -5.38 -0.15
CA VAL A 214 10.35 -5.08 0.47
C VAL A 214 10.46 -5.16 1.98
N GLY A 215 10.10 -4.09 2.68
CA GLY A 215 9.86 -4.10 4.11
C GLY A 215 8.37 -3.97 4.38
N TYR A 216 7.80 -4.80 5.25
CA TYR A 216 6.35 -4.82 5.42
C TYR A 216 5.89 -5.17 6.83
N VAL A 217 4.63 -4.80 7.12
CA VAL A 217 4.04 -4.92 8.44
C VAL A 217 2.51 -5.04 8.35
N PHE A 218 1.91 -5.66 9.37
CA PHE A 218 0.47 -5.72 9.57
C PHE A 218 -0.01 -4.60 10.51
N TYR A 219 -1.12 -3.96 10.19
CA TYR A 219 -1.80 -2.99 11.04
C TYR A 219 -3.26 -3.41 11.28
N PRO A 220 -3.74 -3.55 12.53
CA PRO A 220 -3.08 -3.20 13.80
C PRO A 220 -1.88 -4.08 14.14
N PHE A 221 -0.82 -3.47 14.68
CA PHE A 221 0.43 -4.17 15.00
C PHE A 221 0.33 -5.03 16.26
N PHE A 222 -0.44 -4.57 17.24
CA PHE A 222 -0.68 -5.28 18.49
C PHE A 222 -2.16 -5.68 18.57
N SER A 223 -2.46 -6.98 18.55
CA SER A 223 -3.84 -7.46 18.54
C SER A 223 -4.64 -7.02 19.77
N LYS A 224 -4.01 -6.96 20.95
CA LYS A 224 -4.65 -6.52 22.20
C LYS A 224 -4.75 -5.00 22.36
N PHE A 225 -3.87 -4.26 21.68
CA PHE A 225 -3.82 -2.80 21.74
C PHE A 225 -3.80 -2.20 20.32
N PRO A 226 -4.88 -2.40 19.54
CA PRO A 226 -4.85 -2.15 18.10
C PRO A 226 -4.70 -0.68 17.72
N MET A 227 -5.07 0.23 18.63
CA MET A 227 -4.95 1.69 18.45
C MET A 227 -3.64 2.26 19.01
N SER A 228 -2.71 1.43 19.47
CA SER A 228 -1.46 1.90 20.07
C SER A 228 -0.46 2.47 19.06
N MET A 229 -0.57 2.11 17.79
CA MET A 229 0.30 2.62 16.73
C MET A 229 -0.48 3.39 15.68
N THR A 230 0.12 4.45 15.13
CA THR A 230 -0.44 5.19 13.99
C THR A 230 0.10 4.63 12.68
N PHE A 231 -0.60 4.91 11.56
CA PHE A 231 -0.12 4.55 10.22
C PHE A 231 1.28 5.10 9.91
N GLU A 232 1.61 6.32 10.37
CA GLU A 232 2.95 6.90 10.21
C GLU A 232 4.02 6.03 10.87
N GLN A 233 3.74 5.54 12.09
CA GLN A 233 4.67 4.64 12.78
C GLN A 233 4.77 3.29 12.07
N MET A 234 3.66 2.79 11.52
CA MET A 234 3.68 1.56 10.71
C MET A 234 4.51 1.72 9.43
N ILE A 235 4.38 2.85 8.75
CA ILE A 235 5.20 3.19 7.57
C ILE A 235 6.67 3.26 7.98
N SER A 236 6.99 3.91 9.12
CA SER A 236 8.37 3.96 9.64
C SER A 236 8.93 2.58 9.98
N LEU A 237 8.12 1.68 10.54
CA LEU A 237 8.52 0.29 10.78
C LEU A 237 8.79 -0.47 9.48
N SER A 238 7.90 -0.34 8.49
CA SER A 238 8.09 -0.96 7.18
C SER A 238 9.35 -0.44 6.46
N ASP A 239 9.68 0.84 6.63
CA ASP A 239 10.91 1.44 6.11
C ASP A 239 12.17 0.85 6.77
N LYS A 240 12.16 0.67 8.09
CA LYS A 240 13.26 -0.04 8.79
C LYS A 240 13.42 -1.48 8.29
N ALA A 241 12.32 -2.20 8.06
CA ALA A 241 12.39 -3.53 7.47
C ALA A 241 12.96 -3.51 6.04
N LEU A 242 12.61 -2.51 5.24
CA LEU A 242 13.15 -2.34 3.89
C LEU A 242 14.66 -2.09 3.94
N TYR A 243 15.11 -1.25 4.88
CA TYR A 243 16.53 -1.04 5.13
C TYR A 243 17.23 -2.36 5.48
N HIS A 244 16.64 -3.17 6.37
CA HIS A 244 17.15 -4.51 6.69
C HIS A 244 17.23 -5.41 5.45
N ALA A 245 16.23 -5.41 4.56
CA ALA A 245 16.29 -6.16 3.30
C ALA A 245 17.46 -5.69 2.41
N LYS A 246 17.68 -4.37 2.31
CA LYS A 246 18.76 -3.79 1.50
C LYS A 246 20.15 -4.15 2.02
N GLU A 247 20.33 -4.21 3.34
CA GLU A 247 21.60 -4.59 3.98
C GLU A 247 21.87 -6.11 3.91
N ASN A 248 20.82 -6.93 3.87
CA ASN A 248 20.95 -8.39 3.88
C ASN A 248 21.08 -9.04 2.48
N GLY A 249 21.37 -8.24 1.45
CA GLY A 249 21.62 -8.75 0.10
C GLY A 249 20.61 -8.32 -0.95
N ARG A 250 19.57 -7.57 -0.57
CA ARG A 250 18.49 -7.09 -1.44
C ARG A 250 17.65 -8.23 -2.02
N ASN A 251 16.68 -7.90 -2.90
CA ASN A 251 15.80 -8.86 -3.53
C ASN A 251 15.16 -9.83 -2.53
N MET A 252 14.63 -9.29 -1.44
CA MET A 252 13.98 -10.06 -0.39
C MET A 252 12.89 -9.26 0.31
N CYS A 253 12.00 -9.99 0.97
CA CYS A 253 10.95 -9.41 1.79
C CYS A 253 11.28 -9.58 3.27
N VAL A 254 11.10 -8.53 4.06
CA VAL A 254 11.34 -8.53 5.51
C VAL A 254 10.10 -8.04 6.23
N ARG A 255 9.57 -8.85 7.15
CA ARG A 255 8.44 -8.53 8.00
C ARG A 255 8.92 -7.96 9.33
N VAL A 256 8.20 -6.95 9.82
CA VAL A 256 8.33 -6.50 11.20
C VAL A 256 7.41 -7.32 12.10
N ARG A 257 7.96 -7.87 13.17
CA ARG A 257 7.22 -8.62 14.20
C ARG A 257 7.54 -8.10 15.60
N CYS A 258 6.62 -8.32 16.52
CA CYS A 258 6.84 -8.16 17.96
C CYS A 258 6.67 -9.53 18.63
N ARG A 259 7.39 -9.76 19.73
CA ARG A 259 7.24 -10.99 20.53
C ARG A 259 5.87 -11.01 21.21
N GLU A 260 5.19 -12.15 21.23
CA GLU A 260 3.86 -12.30 21.84
C GLU A 260 3.80 -11.84 23.31
N ARG A 261 4.84 -12.15 24.09
CA ARG A 261 4.97 -11.69 25.48
C ARG A 261 4.98 -10.16 25.59
N ASP A 262 5.62 -9.49 24.64
CA ASP A 262 5.82 -8.05 24.63
C ASP A 262 4.59 -7.32 24.09
N SER A 263 3.85 -7.93 23.16
CA SER A 263 2.59 -7.38 22.61
C SER A 263 1.44 -7.35 23.62
N ASP A 264 1.53 -8.16 24.67
CA ASP A 264 0.50 -8.27 25.71
C ASP A 264 0.71 -7.30 26.89
N ASN A 265 1.93 -6.78 27.06
CA ASN A 265 2.25 -5.88 28.15
C ASN A 265 2.08 -4.42 27.72
N ILE A 266 1.15 -3.70 28.36
CA ILE A 266 0.85 -2.30 28.05
C ILE A 266 2.06 -1.36 28.25
N GLU A 267 2.95 -1.63 29.21
CA GLU A 267 4.15 -0.83 29.44
C GLU A 267 5.17 -1.05 28.32
N THR A 268 5.34 -2.30 27.89
CA THR A 268 6.19 -2.64 26.76
C THR A 268 5.63 -2.01 25.47
N VAL A 269 4.34 -2.13 25.21
CA VAL A 269 3.67 -1.49 24.06
C VAL A 269 3.88 0.02 24.07
N LYS A 270 3.68 0.70 25.21
CA LYS A 270 3.96 2.14 25.33
C LYS A 270 5.43 2.45 25.05
N SER A 271 6.36 1.66 25.59
CA SER A 271 7.79 1.81 25.32
C SER A 271 8.11 1.65 23.84
N VAL A 272 7.53 0.66 23.17
CA VAL A 272 7.74 0.41 21.74
C VAL A 272 7.19 1.58 20.90
N CYS A 273 5.98 2.05 21.20
CA CYS A 273 5.36 3.16 20.47
C CYS A 273 6.09 4.50 20.66
N SER A 274 6.75 4.71 21.80
CA SER A 274 7.48 5.96 22.07
C SER A 274 8.84 6.05 21.38
N ASN A 275 9.54 4.93 21.19
CA ASN A 275 10.84 4.91 20.51
C ASN A 275 11.05 3.57 19.80
N LEU A 276 10.82 3.56 18.49
CA LEU A 276 10.94 2.38 17.65
C LEU A 276 12.39 1.89 17.53
N ASP A 277 13.36 2.80 17.48
CA ASP A 277 14.78 2.44 17.40
C ASP A 277 15.23 1.67 18.64
N ARG A 278 14.90 2.18 19.81
CA ARG A 278 15.19 1.51 21.08
C ARG A 278 14.47 0.17 21.21
N ALA A 279 13.27 0.04 20.63
CA ALA A 279 12.52 -1.22 20.62
C ALA A 279 13.20 -2.30 19.78
N VAL A 280 13.82 -1.91 18.66
CA VAL A 280 14.66 -2.79 17.84
C VAL A 280 15.93 -3.19 18.60
N GLU A 281 16.63 -2.23 19.20
CA GLU A 281 17.86 -2.49 19.98
C GLU A 281 17.65 -3.47 21.14
N LYS A 282 16.52 -3.34 21.86
CA LYS A 282 16.14 -4.24 22.95
C LYS A 282 15.62 -5.60 22.48
N GLY A 283 15.38 -5.77 21.17
CA GLY A 283 14.82 -6.99 20.59
C GLY A 283 13.33 -7.21 20.88
N ASN A 284 12.60 -6.14 21.23
CA ASN A 284 11.13 -6.18 21.35
C ASN A 284 10.48 -6.26 19.96
N ILE A 285 11.07 -5.54 19.01
CA ILE A 285 10.77 -5.65 17.59
C ILE A 285 11.91 -6.42 16.92
N PHE A 286 11.57 -7.34 16.03
CA PHE A 286 12.53 -8.06 15.22
C PHE A 286 12.09 -8.14 13.76
N PHE A 287 13.07 -8.38 12.90
CA PHE A 287 12.93 -8.45 11.46
C PHE A 287 13.01 -9.92 11.03
N GLU A 288 11.95 -10.40 10.41
CA GLU A 288 11.83 -11.78 9.92
C GLU A 288 11.90 -11.76 8.39
N ILE A 289 12.86 -12.48 7.81
CA ILE A 289 12.92 -12.64 6.36
C ILE A 289 11.77 -13.54 5.92
N CYS A 290 10.97 -13.07 4.96
CA CYS A 290 9.91 -13.86 4.37
C CYS A 290 10.52 -15.07 3.65
N PRO A 291 10.08 -16.31 3.93
CA PRO A 291 10.54 -17.45 3.16
C PRO A 291 10.09 -17.29 1.71
N PRO A 292 10.93 -17.61 0.71
CA PRO A 292 10.53 -17.50 -0.68
C PRO A 292 9.27 -18.34 -0.93
N CYS A 293 8.29 -17.78 -1.66
CA CYS A 293 7.14 -18.55 -2.10
C CYS A 293 7.66 -19.78 -2.84
N SER A 294 7.38 -20.97 -2.32
CA SER A 294 7.72 -22.23 -2.97
C SER A 294 6.81 -22.43 -4.18
N SER A 295 7.08 -21.69 -5.24
CA SER A 295 6.52 -21.90 -6.56
C SER A 295 7.06 -23.23 -7.10
N GLY A 296 6.28 -24.30 -6.93
CA GLY A 296 6.40 -25.52 -7.71
C GLY A 296 7.80 -26.12 -7.82
N ALA A 297 8.32 -26.71 -6.73
CA ALA A 297 9.15 -27.90 -6.92
C ALA A 297 8.26 -28.98 -7.54
N ILE A 298 8.12 -28.96 -8.87
CA ILE A 298 7.72 -30.12 -9.64
C ILE A 298 8.82 -31.15 -9.33
N LEU A 299 8.57 -31.96 -8.30
CA LEU A 299 9.01 -33.34 -8.25
C LEU A 299 8.64 -33.90 -9.62
N LYS A 300 9.60 -33.90 -10.55
CA LYS A 300 9.64 -34.87 -11.63
C LYS A 300 9.66 -36.22 -10.94
N LYS A 301 8.48 -36.71 -10.52
CA LYS A 301 8.24 -38.13 -10.32
C LYS A 301 8.68 -38.74 -11.65
N LYS A 302 9.87 -39.31 -11.67
CA LYS A 302 10.29 -40.24 -12.71
C LYS A 302 9.12 -41.19 -12.87
N LYS A 303 8.41 -41.09 -14.00
CA LYS A 303 7.53 -42.15 -14.47
C LYS A 303 8.37 -43.42 -14.38
N LYS A 304 8.06 -44.30 -13.43
CA LYS A 304 8.46 -45.70 -13.52
C LYS A 304 7.74 -46.25 -14.75
N SER A 305 8.35 -46.09 -15.91
CA SER A 305 8.03 -46.91 -17.08
C SER A 305 8.54 -48.31 -16.77
N LYS A 306 7.58 -49.24 -16.71
CA LYS A 306 7.78 -50.68 -16.68
C LYS A 306 8.73 -51.12 -17.79
N GLY A 307 9.52 -52.15 -17.52
CA GLY A 307 9.97 -53.11 -18.53
C GLY A 307 11.47 -53.17 -18.78
N LYS A 308 12.15 -54.08 -18.07
CA LYS A 308 12.81 -55.23 -18.73
C LYS A 308 13.18 -56.28 -17.69
N LEU A 309 12.58 -57.46 -17.84
CA LEU A 309 13.19 -58.72 -17.43
C LEU A 309 14.54 -58.84 -18.14
N LEU A 310 15.56 -59.30 -17.41
CA LEU A 310 16.46 -60.38 -17.80
C LEU A 310 17.38 -60.65 -16.60
N ASN A 311 17.03 -61.71 -15.87
CA ASN A 311 17.90 -62.37 -14.91
C ASN A 311 18.88 -63.23 -15.73
N ASP A 312 20.13 -62.79 -15.85
CA ASP A 312 21.25 -63.66 -16.17
C ASP A 312 22.10 -63.85 -14.91
N LYS A 313 21.77 -64.91 -14.16
CA LYS A 313 22.68 -65.59 -13.23
C LYS A 313 22.29 -67.06 -13.20
N ASN A 314 22.97 -67.88 -14.00
CA ASN A 314 23.15 -69.31 -13.77
C ASN A 314 24.38 -69.81 -14.54
N CYS A 315 25.49 -69.92 -13.81
CA CYS A 315 26.70 -70.73 -13.99
C CYS A 315 27.63 -70.26 -12.84
N ASN A 316 28.07 -71.04 -11.87
CA ASN A 316 28.07 -72.47 -11.58
C ASN A 316 28.20 -72.62 -10.04
N GLU A 317 27.65 -73.69 -9.47
CA GLU A 317 28.37 -74.64 -8.60
C GLU A 317 27.41 -75.78 -8.18
N ALA A 318 27.87 -77.02 -8.41
CA ALA A 318 27.26 -78.33 -8.17
C ALA A 318 26.21 -78.83 -9.17
#